data_AF-A0A2M7W589-F1
#
_entry.id   AF-A0A2M7W589-F1
#
_cell.length_a   1.000
_cell.length_b   1.000
_cell.length_c   1.000
_cell.angle_alpha   90.00
_cell.angle_beta   90.00
_cell.angle_gamma   90.00
#
_symmetry.space_group_name_H-M   'P 1'
#
loop_
_entity.id
_entity.type
_entity.pdbx_description
1 polymer ?
#
loop_
_entity_poly.entity_id
_entity_poly.type
_entity_poly.pdbx_seq_one_letter_code
_entity_poly.pdbx_strand_id
1 'polypeptide(L)' 'MVEYDETGSIGKRYRRQDEIGTPLCVTYDFDSVNDKMVTVRNRDTMEQDRVLVTELSKYISVELENW' A
#
# COMPACT_ATOMS: atom_id res chain seq x y z
N MET A 1 -11.42 -6.91 3.86
CA MET A 1 -11.68 -7.04 2.41
C MET A 1 -10.48 -6.46 1.69
N VAL A 2 -9.99 -7.09 0.63
CA VAL A 2 -8.81 -6.61 -0.12
C VAL A 2 -9.26 -6.41 -1.56
N GLU A 3 -8.91 -5.26 -2.15
CA GLU A 3 -9.21 -4.92 -3.54
C GLU A 3 -7.89 -4.77 -4.32
N TYR A 4 -7.87 -5.28 -5.54
CA TYR A 4 -6.74 -5.15 -6.46
C TYR A 4 -7.16 -4.25 -7.62
N ASP A 5 -6.40 -3.16 -7.83
CA ASP A 5 -6.62 -2.22 -8.94
C ASP A 5 -5.30 -1.97 -9.69
N GLU A 6 -5.27 -2.40 -10.95
CA GLU A 6 -4.18 -2.14 -11.91
C GLU A 6 -4.51 -1.01 -12.91
N THR A 7 -5.72 -0.45 -12.83
CA THR A 7 -6.22 0.53 -13.82
C THR A 7 -5.80 1.96 -13.49
N GLY A 8 -5.30 2.66 -14.51
CA GLY A 8 -4.92 4.07 -14.38
C GLY A 8 -3.62 4.31 -13.60
N SER A 9 -3.29 5.59 -13.37
CA SER A 9 -2.08 5.98 -12.66
C SER A 9 -2.17 5.70 -11.16
N ILE A 10 -1.04 5.43 -10.52
CA ILE A 10 -0.93 5.15 -9.08
C ILE A 10 -1.62 6.24 -8.25
N GLY A 11 -1.39 7.52 -8.59
CA GLY A 11 -2.04 8.64 -7.89
C GLY A 11 -3.58 8.66 -7.99
N LYS A 12 -4.16 8.23 -9.13
CA LYS A 12 -5.62 8.10 -9.25
C LYS A 12 -6.15 6.96 -8.39
N ARG A 13 -5.38 5.87 -8.28
CA ARG A 13 -5.73 4.71 -7.45
C ARG A 13 -5.71 5.06 -5.97
N TYR A 14 -4.65 5.71 -5.50
CA TYR A 14 -4.58 6.22 -4.12
C TYR A 14 -5.77 7.10 -3.78
N ARG A 15 -6.14 8.03 -4.67
CA ARG A 15 -7.31 8.90 -4.42
C ARG A 15 -8.62 8.13 -4.27
N ARG A 16 -8.88 7.14 -5.13
CA ARG A 16 -10.08 6.30 -5.02
C ARG A 16 -10.10 5.52 -3.70
N GLN A 17 -8.97 4.94 -3.33
CA GLN A 17 -8.82 4.15 -2.12
C GLN A 17 -8.94 5.04 -0.86
N ASP A 18 -8.40 6.26 -0.90
CA ASP A 18 -8.59 7.27 0.14
C ASP A 18 -10.08 7.66 0.26
N GLU A 19 -10.78 7.87 -0.86
CA GLU A 19 -12.21 8.25 -0.91
C GLU A 19 -13.14 7.15 -0.37
N ILE A 20 -12.82 5.86 -0.56
CA ILE A 20 -13.59 4.73 0.00
C ILE A 20 -13.13 4.33 1.41
N GLY A 21 -12.10 5.00 1.94
CA GLY A 21 -11.65 4.85 3.31
C GLY A 21 -10.68 3.69 3.55
N THR A 22 -10.00 3.18 2.53
CA THR A 22 -9.01 2.11 2.67
C THR A 22 -7.83 2.59 3.53
N PRO A 23 -7.51 1.92 4.65
CA PRO A 23 -6.48 2.37 5.59
C PRO A 23 -5.07 2.35 4.98
N LEU A 24 -4.76 1.28 4.24
CA LEU A 24 -3.43 1.00 3.69
C LEU A 24 -3.52 0.67 2.21
N CYS A 25 -2.70 1.33 1.40
CA CYS A 25 -2.57 1.03 -0.03
C CYS A 25 -1.19 0.43 -0.31
N VAL A 26 -1.15 -0.77 -0.89
CA VAL A 26 0.10 -1.42 -1.30
C VAL A 26 0.28 -1.28 -2.81
N THR A 27 1.43 -0.77 -3.22
CA THR A 27 1.82 -0.62 -4.62
C THR A 27 3.01 -1.52 -4.93
N TYR A 28 2.83 -2.34 -5.97
CA TYR A 28 3.88 -3.11 -6.61
C TYR A 28 4.20 -2.45 -7.96
N ASP A 29 5.44 -1.97 -8.12
CA ASP A 29 5.93 -1.25 -9.29
C ASP A 29 7.12 -1.96 -9.96
N PHE A 30 7.72 -1.35 -10.98
CA PHE A 30 8.85 -1.94 -11.69
C PHE A 30 10.10 -2.04 -10.82
N ASP A 31 10.29 -1.13 -9.86
CA ASP A 31 11.42 -1.17 -8.93
C ASP A 31 11.26 -2.35 -7.96
N SER A 32 10.02 -2.64 -7.56
CA SER A 32 9.65 -3.78 -6.71
C SER A 32 10.13 -5.14 -7.27
N VAL A 33 10.18 -5.27 -8.60
CA VAL A 33 10.69 -6.49 -9.27
C VAL A 33 12.18 -6.68 -9.02
N ASN A 34 12.94 -5.60 -8.92
CA ASN A 34 14.41 -5.62 -8.77
C ASN A 34 14.83 -5.77 -7.31
N ASP A 35 14.16 -5.08 -6.39
CA ASP A 35 14.56 -5.03 -4.97
C ASP A 35 13.70 -5.86 -4.02
N LYS A 36 12.61 -6.49 -4.52
CA LYS A 36 11.67 -7.28 -3.74
C LYS A 36 11.05 -6.49 -2.58
N MET A 37 10.92 -5.18 -2.75
CA MET A 37 10.22 -4.29 -1.82
C MET A 37 8.91 -3.82 -2.46
N VAL A 38 7.92 -3.50 -1.65
CA VAL A 38 6.70 -2.83 -2.08
C VAL A 38 6.55 -1.53 -1.34
N THR A 39 5.82 -0.60 -1.94
CA THR A 39 5.50 0.68 -1.30
C THR A 39 4.14 0.57 -0.62
N VAL A 40 4.07 0.81 0.68
CA VAL A 40 2.83 0.87 1.46
C VAL A 40 2.56 2.32 1.80
N ARG A 41 1.37 2.81 1.47
CA ARG A 41 0.90 4.16 1.81
C ARG A 41 -0.16 4.11 2.90
N ASN A 42 0.05 4.86 3.97
CA ASN A 42 -0.95 5.07 5.03
C ASN A 42 -1.85 6.26 4.64
N ARG A 43 -3.17 6.05 4.72
CA ARG A 43 -4.16 7.07 4.37
C ARG A 43 -4.13 8.29 5.31
N ASP A 44 -4.03 8.05 6.62
CA ASP A 44 -4.19 9.08 7.64
C ASP A 44 -2.93 9.94 7.80
N THR A 45 -1.75 9.31 7.75
CA THR A 45 -0.48 10.04 7.83
C THR A 45 0.01 10.54 6.47
N MET A 46 -0.54 9.99 5.38
CA MET A 46 -0.07 10.19 4.00
C MET A 46 1.39 9.74 3.76
N GLU A 47 1.97 8.99 4.70
CA GLU A 47 3.34 8.46 4.60
C GLU A 47 3.42 7.30 3.62
N GLN A 48 4.60 7.13 3.03
CA GLN A 48 4.91 6.07 2.08
C GLN A 48 6.16 5.32 2.56
N ASP A 49 5.96 4.09 3.01
CA ASP A 49 7.02 3.21 3.48
C ASP A 49 7.37 2.16 2.42
N ARG A 50 8.66 1.88 2.26
CA ARG A 50 9.12 0.72 1.47
C ARG A 50 9.38 -0.45 2.39
N VAL A 51 8.61 -1.52 2.19
CA VAL A 51 8.64 -2.72 3.02
C VAL A 51 9.02 -3.91 2.15
N LEU A 52 9.88 -4.79 2.66
CA LEU A 52 10.19 -6.05 1.98
C LEU A 52 8.92 -6.87 1.79
N VAL A 53 8.73 -7.49 0.62
CA VAL A 53 7.56 -8.34 0.33
C VAL A 53 7.40 -9.46 1.37
N THR A 54 8.51 -9.97 1.90
CA THR A 54 8.53 -10.99 2.96
C THR A 54 8.04 -10.48 4.32
N GLU A 55 8.19 -9.18 4.59
CA GLU A 55 7.79 -8.55 5.86
C GLU A 55 6.42 -7.85 5.77
N LEU A 56 5.91 -7.64 4.56
CA LEU A 56 4.66 -6.94 4.28
C LEU A 56 3.48 -7.45 5.13
N SER A 57 3.30 -8.77 5.22
CA SER A 57 2.18 -9.34 6.00
C SER A 57 2.26 -8.98 7.49
N LYS A 58 3.47 -8.91 8.03
CA LYS A 58 3.70 -8.53 9.43
C LYS A 58 3.46 -7.03 9.61
N TYR A 59 4.00 -6.21 8.70
CA TYR A 59 3.81 -4.76 8.71
C TYR A 59 2.32 -4.39 8.68
N ILE A 60 1.55 -4.96 7.74
CA ILE A 60 0.10 -4.70 7.64
C ILE A 60 -0.64 -5.11 8.91
N SER A 61 -0.28 -6.25 9.51
CA SER A 61 -0.94 -6.72 10.74
C SER A 61 -0.73 -5.75 11.90
N VAL A 62 0.50 -5.27 12.09
CA VAL A 62 0.84 -4.30 13.15
C VAL A 62 0.12 -2.97 12.91
N GLU A 63 0.11 -2.49 11.67
CA GLU A 63 -0.47 -1.19 11.36
C GLU A 63 -2.01 -1.20 11.47
N LEU A 64 -2.65 -2.31 11.14
CA LEU A 64 -4.09 -2.50 11.35
C LEU A 64 -4.47 -2.74 12.82
N GLU A 65 -3.56 -3.23 13.67
CA GLU A 65 -3.80 -3.32 15.13
C GLU A 65 -3.79 -1.95 15.81
N ASN A 66 -3.10 -0.96 15.21
CA ASN A 66 -3.00 0.40 15.73
C ASN A 66 -4.14 1.34 15.26
N TRP A 67 -5.10 0.80 14.52
CA TRP A 67 -6.25 1.51 13.94
C TRP A 67 -7.54 1.24 14.72
#